data_AF-A0A4Q6ANA2-F1
#
_entry.id   AF-A0A4Q6ANA2-F1
#
_cell.length_a   1.000
_cell.length_b   1.000
_cell.length_c   1.000
_cell.angle_alpha   90.00
_cell.angle_beta   90.00
_cell.angle_gamma   90.00
#
_symmetry.space_group_name_H-M   'P 1'
#
loop_
_entity.id
_entity.type
_entity.pdbx_description
1 polymer ?
#
loop_
_entity_poly.entity_id
_entity_poly.type
_entity_poly.pdbx_seq_one_letter_code
_entity_poly.pdbx_strand_id
1 'polypeptide(L)'
;MGALFLLLIIAIFAAAIYFAVKYMVDGKKQTLQLKEMYENALKSGDKQNALQVGRRYYSSMRGGELSIYDEQAIANDLSAMKERS
;
A
#
# COMPACT_ATOMS: atom_id res chain seq x y z
N MET A 1 -2.77 45.66 7.28
CA MET A 1 -3.51 44.53 7.90
C MET A 1 -3.99 43.52 6.85
N GLY A 2 -4.57 43.91 5.71
CA GLY A 2 -5.09 42.96 4.71
C GLY A 2 -4.06 42.07 4.01
N ALA A 3 -2.90 42.61 3.60
CA ALA A 3 -1.88 41.83 2.87
C ALA A 3 -1.22 40.73 3.73
N LEU A 4 -0.96 41.02 5.01
CA LEU A 4 -0.36 40.06 5.93
C LEU A 4 -1.30 38.89 6.22
N PHE A 5 -2.60 39.17 6.33
CA PHE A 5 -3.65 38.16 6.49
C PHE A 5 -3.78 37.27 5.24
N LEU A 6 -3.72 37.87 4.05
CA LEU A 6 -3.75 37.12 2.79
C LEU A 6 -2.55 36.16 2.66
N LEU A 7 -1.34 36.62 3.01
CA LEU A 7 -0.13 35.78 3.01
C LEU A 7 -0.26 34.60 3.98
N LEU A 8 -0.89 34.82 5.14
CA LEU A 8 -1.09 33.79 6.15
C LEU A 8 -2.08 32.71 5.68
N ILE A 9 -3.15 33.10 4.98
CA ILE A 9 -4.08 32.15 4.34
C ILE A 9 -3.37 31.34 3.26
N ILE A 10 -2.57 31.99 2.40
CA ILE A 10 -1.81 31.30 1.35
C ILE A 10 -0.84 30.28 1.96
N ALA A 11 -0.15 30.64 3.05
CA ALA A 11 0.77 29.73 3.74
C ALA A 11 0.04 28.51 4.32
N ILE A 12 -1.14 28.69 4.95
CA ILE A 12 -1.95 27.59 5.46
C ILE A 12 -2.41 26.67 4.32
N PHE A 13 -2.90 27.24 3.21
CA PHE A 13 -3.32 26.47 2.05
C PHE A 13 -2.17 25.69 1.42
N ALA A 14 -1.01 26.31 1.25
CA ALA A 14 0.18 25.65 0.72
C ALA A 14 0.63 24.49 1.62
N ALA A 15 0.61 24.68 2.94
CA ALA A 15 0.91 23.61 3.90
C ALA A 15 -0.11 22.45 3.81
N ALA A 16 -1.40 22.75 3.76
CA ALA A 16 -2.45 21.74 3.64
C ALA A 16 -2.29 20.90 2.36
N ILE A 17 -2.04 21.56 1.22
CA ILE A 17 -1.79 20.89 -0.06
C ILE A 17 -0.53 20.02 0.02
N TYR A 18 0.56 20.56 0.57
CA TYR A 18 1.82 19.83 0.74
C TYR A 18 1.62 18.54 1.55
N PHE A 19 0.94 18.63 2.70
CA PHE A 19 0.65 17.45 3.52
C PHE A 19 -0.26 16.45 2.79
N ALA A 20 -1.32 16.91 2.12
CA ALA A 20 -2.22 16.03 1.38
C ALA A 20 -1.49 15.23 0.28
N VAL A 21 -0.63 15.90 -0.49
CA VAL A 21 0.18 15.26 -1.54
C VAL A 21 1.16 14.27 -0.92
N LYS A 22 1.84 14.65 0.16
CA LYS A 22 2.80 13.78 0.84
C LYS A 22 2.16 12.47 1.33
N TYR A 23 1.02 12.55 2.01
CA TYR A 23 0.29 11.37 2.49
C TYR A 23 -0.14 10.44 1.34
N MET A 24 -0.56 10.99 0.20
CA MET A 24 -0.92 10.17 -0.97
C MET A 24 0.29 9.48 -1.61
N VAL A 25 1.42 10.17 -1.73
CA VAL A 25 2.64 9.63 -2.35
C VAL A 25 3.24 8.52 -1.48
N ASP A 26 3.31 8.74 -0.17
CA ASP A 26 3.89 7.76 0.76
C ASP A 26 3.06 6.47 0.81
N GLY A 27 1.73 6.55 0.81
CA GLY A 27 0.85 5.37 0.76
C GLY A 27 0.99 4.56 -0.54
N LYS A 28 1.15 5.24 -1.68
CA LYS A 28 1.43 4.57 -2.97
C LYS A 28 2.78 3.86 -2.97
N LYS A 29 3.82 4.51 -2.43
CA LYS A 29 5.15 3.92 -2.33
C LYS A 29 5.15 2.66 -1.46
N GLN A 30 4.46 2.70 -0.32
CA GLN A 30 4.32 1.53 0.55
C GLN A 30 3.59 0.37 -0.14
N THR A 31 2.49 0.66 -0.85
CA THR A 31 1.73 -0.36 -1.59
C THR A 31 2.58 -1.00 -2.69
N LEU A 32 3.41 -0.21 -3.38
CA LEU A 32 4.31 -0.72 -4.40
C LEU A 32 5.40 -1.63 -3.81
N GLN A 33 5.99 -1.24 -2.68
CA GLN A 33 6.95 -2.09 -1.96
C GLN A 33 6.34 -3.41 -1.51
N LEU A 34 5.11 -3.38 -0.97
CA LEU A 34 4.39 -4.59 -0.57
C LEU A 34 4.07 -5.49 -1.75
N LYS A 35 3.77 -4.91 -2.93
CA LYS A 35 3.60 -5.67 -4.17
C LYS A 35 4.89 -6.41 -4.55
N GLU A 36 6.03 -5.71 -4.58
CA GLU A 36 7.33 -6.32 -4.90
C GLU A 36 7.70 -7.43 -3.90
N MET A 37 7.47 -7.20 -2.60
CA MET A 37 7.68 -8.22 -1.57
C MET A 37 6.78 -9.44 -1.78
N TYR A 38 5.52 -9.23 -2.15
CA TYR A 38 4.58 -10.32 -2.40
C TYR A 38 4.99 -11.15 -3.61
N GLU A 39 5.35 -10.50 -4.72
CA GLU A 39 5.86 -11.18 -5.92
C GLU A 39 7.14 -11.98 -5.65
N ASN A 40 8.03 -11.46 -4.81
CA ASN A 40 9.24 -12.17 -4.39
C ASN A 40 8.90 -13.36 -3.48
N ALA A 41 7.95 -13.21 -2.56
CA ALA A 41 7.50 -14.29 -1.69
C ALA A 41 6.86 -15.43 -2.51
N LEU A 42 6.04 -15.12 -3.51
CA LEU A 42 5.46 -16.11 -4.42
C LEU A 42 6.52 -16.92 -5.18
N LYS A 43 7.66 -16.30 -5.53
CA LYS A 43 8.79 -16.97 -6.20
C LYS A 43 9.70 -17.77 -5.25
N SER A 44 9.63 -17.50 -3.95
CA SER A 44 10.50 -18.12 -2.94
C SER A 44 10.13 -19.57 -2.65
N GLY A 45 8.86 -19.95 -2.86
CA GLY A 45 8.31 -21.25 -2.45
C GLY A 45 7.82 -21.29 -0.99
N ASP A 46 8.07 -20.24 -0.19
CA ASP A 46 7.57 -20.12 1.17
C ASP A 46 6.11 -19.62 1.19
N LYS A 47 5.16 -20.57 1.23
CA LYS A 47 3.72 -20.29 1.25
C LYS A 47 3.29 -19.47 2.47
N GLN A 48 3.94 -19.63 3.63
CA GLN A 48 3.58 -18.88 4.84
C GLN A 48 3.99 -17.42 4.73
N ASN A 49 5.19 -17.16 4.21
CA ASN A 49 5.66 -15.81 3.95
C ASN A 49 4.78 -15.14 2.87
N ALA A 50 4.49 -15.85 1.77
CA ALA A 50 3.61 -15.33 0.71
C ALA A 50 2.22 -14.98 1.24
N LEU A 51 1.62 -15.79 2.13
CA LEU A 51 0.34 -15.49 2.76
C LEU A 51 0.40 -14.19 3.59
N GLN A 52 1.41 -14.04 4.45
CA GLN A 52 1.53 -12.85 5.30
C GLN A 52 1.74 -11.57 4.48
N VAL A 53 2.62 -11.62 3.48
CA VAL A 53 2.92 -10.47 2.65
C VAL A 53 1.75 -10.13 1.72
N GLY A 54 1.08 -11.14 1.16
CA GLY A 54 -0.14 -10.97 0.35
C GLY A 54 -1.25 -10.25 1.11
N ARG A 55 -1.54 -10.69 2.35
CA ARG A 55 -2.52 -10.02 3.22
C ARG A 55 -2.17 -8.56 3.48
N ARG A 56 -0.88 -8.24 3.72
CA ARG A 56 -0.43 -6.85 3.90
C ARG A 56 -0.59 -6.02 2.63
N TYR A 57 -0.25 -6.58 1.47
CA TYR A 57 -0.40 -5.92 0.17
C TYR A 57 -1.87 -5.60 -0.16
N TYR A 58 -2.76 -6.58 -0.06
CA TYR A 58 -4.18 -6.37 -0.35
C TYR A 58 -4.84 -5.44 0.68
N SER A 59 -4.43 -5.55 1.96
CA SER A 59 -4.85 -4.61 3.01
C SER A 59 -4.42 -3.17 2.70
N SER A 60 -3.16 -2.95 2.27
CA SER A 60 -2.69 -1.61 1.92
C SER A 60 -3.41 -1.04 0.69
N MET A 61 -3.72 -1.90 -0.29
CA MET A 61 -4.47 -1.51 -1.48
C MET A 61 -5.90 -1.05 -1.17
N ARG A 62 -6.56 -1.65 -0.15
CA ARG A 62 -7.90 -1.25 0.30
C ARG A 62 -7.90 -0.15 1.35
N GLY A 63 -6.74 0.19 1.92
CA GLY A 63 -6.66 1.10 3.06
C GLY A 63 -7.18 0.49 4.36
N GLY A 64 -7.10 -0.83 4.52
CA GLY A 64 -7.56 -1.51 5.73
C GLY A 64 -7.93 -2.97 5.51
N GLU A 65 -9.20 -3.31 5.67
CA GLU A 65 -9.64 -4.71 5.76
C GLU A 65 -9.59 -5.46 4.44
N LEU A 66 -9.30 -6.77 4.54
CA LEU A 66 -9.32 -7.69 3.42
C LEU A 66 -10.75 -8.09 3.10
N SER A 67 -11.09 -8.10 1.83
CA SER A 67 -12.33 -8.70 1.35
C SER A 67 -12.14 -10.22 1.14
N ILE A 68 -13.26 -10.92 1.08
CA ILE A 68 -13.28 -12.36 0.73
C ILE A 68 -12.61 -12.61 -0.63
N TYR A 69 -12.77 -11.70 -1.59
CA TYR A 69 -12.14 -11.80 -2.90
C TYR A 69 -10.61 -11.68 -2.85
N ASP A 70 -10.08 -10.89 -1.90
CA ASP A 70 -8.62 -10.76 -1.74
C ASP A 70 -8.04 -12.02 -1.10
N GLU A 71 -8.69 -12.56 -0.06
CA GLU A 71 -8.31 -13.84 0.54
C GLU A 71 -8.38 -14.97 -0.50
N GLN A 72 -9.40 -14.96 -1.38
CA GLN A 72 -9.51 -15.91 -2.48
C GLN A 72 -8.39 -15.74 -3.52
N ALA A 73 -8.04 -14.50 -3.88
CA ALA A 73 -6.93 -14.23 -4.78
C ALA A 73 -5.60 -14.73 -4.21
N ILE A 74 -5.32 -14.44 -2.93
CA ILE A 74 -4.13 -14.93 -2.22
C ILE A 74 -4.13 -16.46 -2.21
N ALA A 75 -5.25 -17.10 -1.90
CA ALA A 75 -5.34 -18.56 -1.90
C ALA A 75 -5.05 -19.17 -3.29
N ASN A 76 -5.52 -18.54 -4.37
CA ASN A 76 -5.23 -18.95 -5.74
C ASN A 76 -3.73 -18.82 -6.07
N ASP A 77 -3.12 -17.70 -5.71
CA ASP A 77 -1.69 -17.46 -5.92
C ASP A 77 -0.85 -18.50 -5.16
N LEU A 78 -1.18 -18.76 -3.89
CA LEU A 78 -0.52 -19.77 -3.06
C LEU A 78 -0.65 -21.19 -3.62
N SER A 79 -1.81 -21.51 -4.21
CA SER A 79 -2.05 -22.80 -4.85
C SER A 79 -1.26 -22.96 -6.14
N ALA A 80 -0.99 -21.86 -6.85
CA ALA A 80 -0.18 -21.83 -8.05
C ALA A 80 1.34 -21.84 -7.77
N MET A 81 1.76 -21.64 -6.52
CA MET A 81 3.18 -21.73 -6.13
C MET A 81 3.68 -23.16 -6.34
N LYS A 82 4.74 -23.29 -7.16
CA LYS A 82 5.47 -24.56 -7.27
C LYS A 82 6.25 -24.76 -5.97
N GLU A 83 6.08 -25.93 -5.36
CA GLU A 83 6.96 -26.35 -4.28
C GLU A 83 8.38 -26.47 -4.85
N ARG A 84 9.36 -25.83 -4.21
CA ARG A 84 10.76 -26.11 -4.52
C ARG A 84 11.04 -27.51 -4.00
N SER A 85 11.07 -28.48 -4.93
CA SER A 85 11.59 -29.83 -4.72
C SER A 85 13.06 -29.80 -4.31
#